data_AF-A0A0B6Z4W8-F1
#
_entry.id   AF-A0A0B6Z4W8-F1
#
_cell.length_a   1.000
_cell.length_b   1.000
_cell.length_c   1.000
_cell.angle_alpha   90.00
_cell.angle_beta   90.00
_cell.angle_gamma   90.00
#
_symmetry.space_group_name_H-M   'P 1'
#
loop_
_entity.id
_entity.type
_entity.pdbx_description
1 polymer ?
#
loop_
_entity_poly.entity_id
_entity_poly.type
_entity_poly.pdbx_seq_one_letter_code
_entity_poly.pdbx_strand_id
1 'polypeptide(L)'
;MIKSAMASIYTVPLLATILMLPAVSCQAQASTNKTEWMLQYMQNLYDAQKRKTAGPSEIIHQLTNTLEFDWPCDYVKEFYQDRGLFDPTANILSGVDVFNNVLYATVFRTSKKVSSGLNRVLIKEGKSLLQP
;
A
#
# COMPACT_ATOMS: atom_id res chain seq x y z
N MET A 1 39.67 -37.69 33.36
CA MET A 1 38.80 -37.55 32.17
C MET A 1 37.34 -37.78 32.58
N ILE A 2 36.51 -36.74 32.42
CA ILE A 2 35.06 -36.70 32.14
C ILE A 2 34.06 -37.51 33.01
N LYS A 3 33.26 -36.74 33.77
CA LYS A 3 31.80 -36.74 34.07
C LYS A 3 31.09 -37.99 34.64
N SER A 4 30.37 -37.77 35.75
CA SER A 4 28.96 -38.15 36.03
C SER A 4 28.67 -37.88 37.50
N ALA A 5 27.49 -37.55 38.01
CA ALA A 5 26.19 -37.14 37.47
C ALA A 5 25.44 -36.55 38.69
N MET A 6 24.70 -35.45 38.53
CA MET A 6 23.75 -34.94 39.52
C MET A 6 22.37 -34.82 38.88
N ALA A 7 21.37 -35.51 39.47
CA ALA A 7 19.95 -35.19 39.44
C ALA A 7 19.28 -36.20 40.39
N SER A 8 19.00 -35.82 41.64
CA SER A 8 17.84 -35.03 42.10
C SER A 8 16.53 -35.81 42.05
N ILE A 9 15.83 -35.74 43.17
CA ILE A 9 15.06 -36.82 43.75
C ILE A 9 13.58 -36.44 43.81
N TYR A 10 12.75 -37.48 43.80
CA TYR A 10 11.39 -37.59 44.33
C TYR A 10 10.17 -37.22 43.46
N THR A 11 9.42 -38.28 43.27
CA THR A 11 8.07 -38.51 42.77
C THR A 11 6.99 -37.95 43.73
N VAL A 12 6.05 -37.18 43.18
CA VAL A 12 4.56 -37.08 43.36
C VAL A 12 3.97 -37.91 44.53
N PRO A 13 2.92 -37.49 45.33
CA PRO A 13 1.63 -37.07 44.75
C PRO A 13 0.53 -36.29 45.57
N LEU A 14 -0.50 -35.87 44.81
CA LEU A 14 -1.96 -35.93 45.03
C LEU A 14 -2.74 -35.01 46.02
N LEU A 15 -3.86 -34.51 45.46
CA LEU A 15 -5.20 -34.18 46.00
C LEU A 15 -5.42 -32.93 46.86
N ALA A 16 -6.31 -32.04 46.40
CA ALA A 16 -7.66 -31.91 46.97
C ALA A 16 -8.59 -31.05 46.08
N THR A 17 -9.75 -31.63 45.82
CA THR A 17 -10.90 -31.11 45.07
C THR A 17 -11.67 -30.05 45.86
N ILE A 18 -12.06 -28.93 45.24
CA ILE A 18 -13.25 -28.16 45.66
C ILE A 18 -14.10 -27.85 44.43
N LEU A 19 -15.31 -28.41 44.44
CA LEU A 19 -16.43 -28.13 43.56
C LEU A 19 -17.00 -26.74 43.87
N MET A 20 -17.13 -25.88 42.85
CA MET A 20 -18.25 -24.93 42.78
C MET A 20 -18.74 -24.81 41.34
N LEU A 21 -20.06 -24.91 41.23
CA LEU A 21 -20.88 -24.99 40.01
C LEU A 21 -20.63 -23.81 39.06
N PRO A 22 -20.69 -24.01 37.73
CA PRO A 22 -20.78 -22.88 36.81
C PRO A 22 -22.14 -22.20 36.99
N ALA A 23 -22.11 -20.92 37.34
CA ALA A 23 -23.24 -20.03 37.11
C ALA A 23 -23.59 -20.12 35.62
N VAL A 24 -24.82 -20.54 35.33
CA VAL A 24 -25.38 -20.54 33.98
C VAL A 24 -25.56 -19.06 33.59
N SER A 25 -24.53 -18.45 33.01
CA SER A 25 -24.70 -17.23 32.24
C SER A 25 -25.35 -17.63 30.92
N CYS A 26 -26.67 -17.49 30.88
CA CYS A 26 -27.44 -17.40 29.65
C CYS A 26 -27.00 -16.12 28.92
N GLN A 27 -25.92 -16.22 28.13
CA GLN A 27 -25.46 -15.16 27.25
C GLN A 27 -25.34 -15.73 25.82
N ALA A 28 -26.41 -15.49 25.05
CA ALA A 28 -26.41 -15.26 23.62
C ALA A 28 -25.40 -16.04 22.75
N GLN A 29 -25.57 -17.37 22.62
CA GLN A 29 -24.84 -18.19 21.64
C GLN A 29 -25.49 -18.22 20.23
N ALA A 30 -26.22 -17.17 19.83
CA ALA A 30 -26.95 -17.16 18.54
C ALA A 30 -26.46 -16.12 17.51
N SER A 31 -25.48 -15.26 17.83
CA SER A 31 -24.99 -14.22 16.90
C SER A 31 -23.52 -14.36 16.45
N THR A 32 -22.76 -15.30 17.02
CA THR A 32 -21.33 -15.49 16.73
C THR A 32 -21.09 -16.05 15.33
N ASN A 33 -21.90 -17.04 14.91
CA ASN A 33 -21.72 -17.75 13.64
C ASN A 33 -21.80 -16.85 12.40
N LYS A 34 -22.72 -15.87 12.41
CA LYS A 34 -22.89 -14.94 11.27
C LYS A 34 -21.74 -13.92 11.19
N THR A 35 -21.29 -13.44 12.35
CA THR A 35 -20.21 -12.44 12.43
C THR A 35 -18.85 -13.07 12.11
N GLU A 36 -18.60 -14.29 12.62
CA GLU A 36 -17.39 -15.06 12.34
C GLU A 36 -17.27 -15.45 10.86
N TRP A 37 -18.38 -15.92 10.25
CA TRP A 37 -18.39 -16.19 8.80
C TRP A 37 -18.10 -14.92 8.01
N MET A 38 -18.71 -13.79 8.36
CA MET A 38 -18.47 -12.53 7.65
C MET A 38 -17.01 -12.08 7.78
N LEU A 39 -16.40 -12.19 8.95
CA LEU A 39 -14.99 -11.86 9.15
C LEU A 39 -14.07 -12.79 8.36
N GLN A 40 -14.34 -14.10 8.38
CA GLN A 40 -13.58 -15.08 7.60
C GLN A 40 -13.74 -14.83 6.09
N TYR A 41 -14.94 -14.50 5.64
CA TYR A 41 -15.21 -14.15 4.24
C TYR A 41 -14.47 -12.89 3.82
N MET A 42 -14.51 -11.84 4.64
CA MET A 42 -13.76 -10.59 4.41
C MET A 42 -12.25 -10.83 4.35
N GLN A 43 -11.71 -11.66 5.25
CA GLN A 43 -10.30 -12.03 5.26
C GLN A 43 -9.92 -12.80 4.00
N ASN A 44 -10.73 -13.78 3.59
CA ASN A 44 -10.51 -14.55 2.37
C ASN A 44 -10.54 -13.66 1.11
N LEU A 45 -11.42 -12.66 1.07
CA LEU A 45 -11.46 -11.68 -0.03
C LEU A 45 -10.20 -10.83 -0.07
N TYR A 46 -9.74 -10.33 1.08
CA TYR A 46 -8.49 -9.58 1.19
C TYR A 46 -7.29 -10.43 0.73
N ASP A 47 -7.18 -11.67 1.21
CA ASP A 47 -6.08 -12.57 0.85
C ASP A 47 -6.14 -13.03 -0.61
N ALA A 48 -7.34 -13.13 -1.20
CA ALA A 48 -7.51 -13.39 -2.62
C ALA A 48 -7.07 -12.18 -3.48
N GLN A 49 -7.41 -10.96 -3.06
CA GLN A 49 -6.94 -9.74 -3.73
C GLN A 49 -5.42 -9.59 -3.61
N LYS A 50 -4.86 -9.79 -2.41
CA LYS A 50 -3.42 -9.75 -2.17
C LYS A 50 -2.68 -10.79 -3.01
N ARG A 51 -3.21 -12.01 -3.14
CA ARG A 51 -2.62 -13.04 -4.00
C ARG A 51 -2.69 -12.68 -5.49
N LYS A 52 -3.73 -11.97 -5.93
CA LYS A 52 -3.82 -11.44 -7.30
C LYS A 52 -2.78 -10.36 -7.60
N THR A 53 -2.34 -9.59 -6.61
CA THR A 53 -1.34 -8.53 -6.77
C THR A 53 0.08 -8.94 -6.37
N ALA A 54 0.27 -10.11 -5.73
CA ALA A 54 1.56 -10.59 -5.23
C ALA A 54 2.44 -11.32 -6.28
N GLY A 55 2.21 -11.11 -7.57
CA GLY A 55 3.20 -11.46 -8.59
C GLY A 55 4.42 -10.53 -8.50
N PRO A 56 5.57 -10.90 -9.09
CA PRO A 56 6.68 -9.96 -9.23
C PRO A 56 6.19 -8.71 -9.99
N SER A 57 6.24 -7.55 -9.34
CA SER A 57 5.89 -6.28 -9.94
C SER A 57 7.10 -5.70 -10.67
N GLU A 58 6.99 -5.52 -11.98
CA GLU A 58 7.99 -4.82 -12.77
C GLU A 58 7.73 -3.30 -12.72
N ILE A 59 8.77 -2.51 -12.43
CA ILE A 59 8.68 -1.05 -12.47
C ILE A 59 8.80 -0.60 -13.92
N ILE A 60 7.67 -0.23 -14.52
CA ILE A 60 7.63 0.23 -15.92
C ILE A 60 8.05 1.71 -16.04
N HIS A 61 7.62 2.53 -15.08
CA HIS A 61 7.95 3.95 -15.03
C HIS A 61 8.37 4.36 -13.62
N GLN A 62 9.49 5.07 -13.54
CA GLN A 62 9.91 5.77 -12.32
C GLN A 62 9.77 7.27 -12.55
N LEU A 63 8.78 7.86 -11.89
CA LEU A 63 8.65 9.30 -11.77
C LEU A 63 9.48 9.73 -10.57
N THR A 64 10.51 10.55 -10.79
CA THR A 64 11.35 11.09 -9.72
C THR A 64 10.59 12.11 -8.87
N ASN A 65 11.19 12.57 -7.76
CA ASN A 65 10.60 13.55 -6.81
C ASN A 65 10.07 14.84 -7.46
N THR A 66 10.46 15.15 -8.69
CA THR A 66 9.92 16.24 -9.50
C THR A 66 9.20 15.68 -10.72
N LEU A 67 7.94 16.07 -10.90
CA LEU A 67 7.19 15.80 -12.13
C LEU A 67 7.51 16.91 -13.13
N GLU A 68 8.18 16.52 -14.21
CA GLU A 68 8.61 17.41 -15.29
C GLU A 68 7.74 17.21 -16.53
N PHE A 69 7.63 18.26 -17.34
CA PHE A 69 6.89 18.22 -18.60
C PHE A 69 7.87 18.10 -19.79
N ASP A 70 7.40 17.51 -20.89
CA ASP A 70 8.11 17.52 -22.16
C ASP A 70 7.99 18.90 -22.80
N TRP A 71 8.95 19.76 -22.50
CA TRP A 71 9.04 21.10 -23.06
C TRP A 71 9.64 21.06 -24.46
N PRO A 72 9.15 21.88 -25.42
CA PRO A 72 9.70 21.95 -26.77
C PRO A 72 11.18 22.37 -26.79
N CYS A 73 11.57 23.28 -25.89
CA CYS A 73 12.94 23.70 -25.65
C CYS A 73 13.07 24.36 -24.26
N ASP A 74 14.31 24.53 -23.78
CA ASP A 74 14.61 25.07 -22.45
C ASP A 74 14.07 26.49 -22.26
N TYR A 75 14.11 27.32 -23.30
CA TYR A 75 13.57 28.68 -23.26
C TYR A 75 12.08 28.72 -22.89
N VAL A 76 11.28 27.76 -23.40
CA VAL A 76 9.85 27.70 -23.05
C VAL A 76 9.67 27.31 -21.59
N LYS A 77 10.47 26.38 -21.08
CA LYS A 77 10.45 25.99 -19.66
C LYS A 77 10.78 27.20 -18.78
N GLU A 78 11.87 27.90 -19.07
CA GLU A 78 12.31 29.08 -18.32
C GLU A 78 11.25 30.19 -18.34
N PHE A 79 10.66 30.47 -19.50
CA PHE A 79 9.58 31.46 -19.62
C PHE A 79 8.38 31.14 -18.71
N TYR A 80 7.99 29.86 -18.59
CA TYR A 80 6.91 29.46 -17.69
C TYR A 80 7.32 29.56 -16.22
N GLN A 81 8.57 29.24 -15.89
CA GLN A 81 9.11 29.36 -14.53
C GLN A 81 9.16 30.83 -14.09
N ASP A 82 9.69 31.71 -14.93
CA ASP A 82 9.82 33.15 -14.66
C ASP A 82 8.46 33.82 -14.45
N ARG A 83 7.42 33.33 -15.13
CA ARG A 83 6.04 33.81 -14.97
C ARG A 83 5.29 33.17 -13.79
N GLY A 84 5.93 32.25 -13.07
CA GLY A 84 5.32 31.49 -11.99
C GLY A 84 4.15 30.63 -12.48
N LEU A 85 4.20 30.18 -13.74
CA LEU A 85 3.25 29.27 -14.39
C LEU A 85 3.70 27.81 -14.35
N PHE A 86 4.97 27.58 -14.01
CA PHE A 86 5.50 26.25 -13.79
C PHE A 86 6.41 26.21 -12.56
N ASP A 87 6.18 25.23 -11.70
CA ASP A 87 7.06 24.88 -10.58
C ASP A 87 7.07 23.35 -10.46
N PRO A 88 8.21 22.68 -10.71
CA PRO A 88 8.28 21.22 -10.68
C PRO A 88 7.95 20.63 -9.30
N THR A 89 8.06 21.43 -8.22
CA THR A 89 7.74 21.00 -6.85
C THR A 89 6.25 21.11 -6.52
N ALA A 90 5.47 21.84 -7.33
CA ALA A 90 4.04 22.02 -7.12
C ALA A 90 3.18 20.90 -7.72
N ASN A 91 3.79 20.01 -8.51
CA ASN A 91 3.09 18.94 -9.20
C ASN A 91 2.93 17.72 -8.29
N ILE A 92 1.68 17.38 -7.98
CA ILE A 92 1.33 16.21 -7.18
C ILE A 92 0.54 15.24 -8.05
N LEU A 93 1.01 13.99 -8.17
CA LEU A 93 0.30 12.95 -8.89
C LEU A 93 -1.02 12.61 -8.18
N SER A 94 -2.13 12.66 -8.90
CA SER A 94 -3.47 12.33 -8.37
C SER A 94 -3.94 10.94 -8.76
N GLY A 95 -3.50 10.43 -9.91
CA GLY A 95 -3.95 9.15 -10.44
C GLY A 95 -3.22 8.79 -11.72
N VAL A 96 -3.32 7.50 -12.07
CA VAL A 96 -2.75 6.95 -13.30
C VAL A 96 -3.74 5.96 -13.90
N ASP A 97 -3.80 5.92 -15.23
CA ASP A 97 -4.61 4.94 -15.96
C ASP A 97 -3.94 4.60 -17.29
N VAL A 98 -4.25 3.42 -17.84
CA VAL A 98 -3.72 2.95 -19.12
C VAL A 98 -4.86 2.84 -20.11
N PHE A 99 -4.78 3.61 -21.19
CA PHE A 99 -5.75 3.56 -22.28
C PHE A 99 -5.02 3.37 -23.61
N ASN A 100 -5.45 2.38 -24.41
CA ASN A 100 -4.83 2.03 -25.70
C ASN A 100 -3.29 1.85 -25.61
N ASN A 101 -2.81 1.12 -24.60
CA ASN A 101 -1.38 0.92 -24.32
C ASN A 101 -0.57 2.22 -24.07
N VAL A 102 -1.25 3.30 -23.72
CA VAL A 102 -0.63 4.57 -23.33
C VAL A 102 -0.94 4.86 -21.86
N LEU A 103 0.11 5.14 -21.09
CA LEU A 103 -0.02 5.56 -19.70
C LEU A 103 -0.40 7.04 -19.63
N TYR A 104 -1.48 7.34 -18.92
CA TYR A 104 -1.91 8.67 -18.58
C TYR A 104 -1.75 8.90 -17.08
N ALA A 105 -1.40 10.12 -16.71
CA ALA A 105 -1.23 10.58 -15.36
C ALA A 105 -2.01 11.87 -15.15
N THR A 106 -2.76 11.94 -14.05
CA THR A 106 -3.40 13.17 -13.62
C THR A 106 -2.55 13.87 -12.56
N VAL A 107 -2.39 15.17 -12.70
CA VAL A 107 -1.69 16.03 -11.74
C VAL A 107 -2.72 16.93 -11.07
N PHE A 108 -2.69 16.96 -9.74
CA PHE A 108 -3.62 17.75 -8.96
C PHE A 108 -3.33 19.25 -9.12
N ARG A 109 -4.23 19.98 -9.78
CA ARG A 109 -4.04 21.39 -10.14
C ARG A 109 -4.49 22.32 -9.02
N THR A 110 -3.66 22.46 -7.98
CA THR A 110 -3.93 23.36 -6.84
C THR A 110 -3.56 24.82 -7.10
N SER A 111 -2.73 25.07 -8.12
CA SER A 111 -2.25 26.40 -8.44
C SER A 111 -1.95 26.57 -9.92
N LYS A 112 -1.77 27.82 -10.35
CA LYS A 112 -1.33 28.16 -11.71
C LYS A 112 0.08 27.65 -12.06
N LYS A 113 0.84 27.15 -11.07
CA LYS A 113 2.18 26.58 -11.25
C LYS A 113 2.17 25.16 -11.82
N VAL A 114 0.98 24.56 -11.92
CA VAL A 114 0.77 23.26 -12.56
C VAL A 114 0.30 23.51 -14.00
N SER A 115 1.17 23.19 -14.96
CA SER A 115 0.97 23.48 -16.38
C SER A 115 -0.23 22.74 -16.97
N SER A 116 -0.38 21.44 -16.66
CA SER A 116 -1.50 20.61 -17.13
C SER A 116 -1.91 19.56 -16.09
N GLY A 117 -3.22 19.29 -16.01
CA GLY A 117 -3.81 18.36 -15.05
C GLY A 117 -4.02 16.94 -15.56
N LEU A 118 -4.09 16.72 -16.88
CA LEU A 118 -4.13 15.39 -17.49
C LEU A 118 -3.01 15.33 -18.51
N ASN A 119 -2.20 14.29 -18.42
CA ASN A 119 -1.00 14.18 -19.23
C ASN A 119 -0.79 12.74 -19.66
N ARG A 120 -0.30 12.56 -20.88
CA ARG A 120 0.36 11.33 -21.29
C ARG A 120 1.73 11.26 -20.62
N VAL A 121 2.12 10.07 -20.15
CA VAL A 121 3.47 9.79 -19.67
C VAL A 121 4.31 9.28 -20.84
N LEU A 122 5.45 9.92 -21.07
CA LEU A 122 6.41 9.52 -22.10
C LEU A 122 7.80 9.32 -21.50
N ILE A 123 8.62 8.50 -22.14
CA ILE A 123 10.03 8.33 -21.77
C ILE A 123 10.88 9.07 -22.81
N LYS A 124 11.68 10.02 -22.35
CA LYS A 124 12.66 10.74 -23.17
C LYS A 124 13.99 10.70 -22.43
N GLU A 125 15.04 10.22 -23.08
CA GLU A 125 16.39 10.11 -22.49
C GLU A 125 16.42 9.36 -21.15
N GLY A 126 15.59 8.31 -21.02
CA GLY A 126 15.47 7.53 -19.79
C GLY A 126 14.69 8.20 -18.65
N LYS A 127 14.12 9.38 -18.87
CA LYS A 127 13.28 10.09 -17.89
C LYS A 127 11.81 10.02 -18.27
N SER A 128 10.95 9.78 -17.28
CA SER A 128 9.51 9.87 -17.46
C SER A 128 9.06 11.33 -17.39
N LEU A 129 8.45 11.84 -18.45
CA LEU A 129 7.97 13.21 -18.58
C LEU A 129 6.46 13.24 -18.85
N LEU A 130 5.84 14.36 -18.52
CA LEU A 130 4.41 14.62 -18.75
C LEU A 130 4.21 15.42 -20.04
N GLN A 131 3.33 14.94 -20.90
CA GLN A 131 2.91 15.62 -22.12
C GLN A 131 1.40 15.89 -22.03
N PRO A 132 0.97 17.17 -22.00
CA PRO A 132 -0.43 17.55 -22.07
C PRO A 132 -1.13 16.98 -23.30
#